data_AF-A0A959AQ88-F1
#
_entry.id   AF-A0A959AQ88-F1
#
_cell.length_a   1.000
_cell.length_b   1.000
_cell.length_c   1.000
_cell.angle_alpha   90.00
_cell.angle_beta   90.00
_cell.angle_gamma   90.00
#
_symmetry.space_group_name_H-M   'P 1'
#
loop_
_entity.id
_entity.type
_entity.pdbx_description
1 polymer ?
#
loop_
_entity_poly.entity_id
_entity_poly.type
_entity_poly.pdbx_seq_one_letter_code
_entity_poly.pdbx_strand_id
1 'polypeptide(L)'
;MNRICLLFLSAASLFASCSPQLSVFNNKLYEDQNWSDDDLRRIQFYLSDDLTIYRYLDDDNATTIASGEIKIVDGRKTEQVHFKEGTPGVFLFRPKEDHFAISFENKDDSYFLTFGPNPRYGGQYMLLASEWDKRRGKVNYAGQKFFTASDEIPRLLVNLKKSSYRKTEVRTASGRSVNGSR
;
A
#
# COMPACT_ATOMS: atom_id res chain seq x y z
N MET A 1 -14.65 -14.88 63.82
CA MET A 1 -13.19 -15.08 63.61
C MET A 1 -13.07 -15.96 62.37
N ASN A 2 -12.45 -15.64 61.22
CA ASN A 2 -11.56 -14.60 60.73
C ASN A 2 -11.76 -14.56 59.20
N ARG A 3 -12.03 -13.39 58.60
CA ARG A 3 -11.09 -12.56 57.79
C ARG A 3 -10.67 -13.16 56.43
N ILE A 4 -11.31 -12.61 55.39
CA ILE A 4 -10.71 -12.07 54.15
C ILE A 4 -9.61 -12.89 53.48
N CYS A 5 -9.89 -13.41 52.29
CA CYS A 5 -8.92 -13.59 51.20
C CYS A 5 -9.68 -13.37 49.87
N LEU A 6 -9.70 -12.13 49.39
CA LEU A 6 -8.91 -11.68 48.23
C LEU A 6 -9.50 -12.13 46.89
N LEU A 7 -10.37 -11.26 46.36
CA LEU A 7 -10.42 -10.79 44.98
C LEU A 7 -9.62 -11.63 43.96
N PHE A 8 -10.31 -12.49 43.23
CA PHE A 8 -9.89 -12.94 41.89
C PHE A 8 -10.98 -12.56 40.88
N LEU A 9 -11.30 -11.26 40.82
CA LEU A 9 -11.99 -10.68 39.68
C LEU A 9 -10.95 -10.57 38.55
N SER A 10 -10.67 -11.71 37.93
CA SER A 10 -9.83 -11.80 36.73
C SER A 10 -10.58 -11.10 35.61
N ALA A 11 -10.32 -9.81 35.46
CA ALA A 11 -10.70 -9.01 34.32
C ALA A 11 -10.05 -9.63 33.07
N ALA A 12 -10.75 -10.55 32.44
CA ALA A 12 -10.53 -10.95 31.06
C ALA A 12 -10.89 -9.73 30.19
N SER A 13 -9.99 -8.75 30.17
CA SER A 13 -9.92 -7.73 29.14
C SER A 13 -9.60 -8.47 27.84
N LEU A 14 -10.65 -8.98 27.20
CA LEU A 14 -10.60 -9.41 25.82
C LEU A 14 -10.19 -8.17 25.02
N PHE A 15 -8.89 -8.08 24.71
CA PHE A 15 -8.40 -7.15 23.71
C PHE A 15 -9.05 -7.57 22.39
N ALA A 16 -10.21 -6.99 22.09
CA ALA A 16 -10.75 -6.95 20.74
C ALA A 16 -9.73 -6.16 19.91
N SER A 17 -8.72 -6.86 19.40
CA SER A 17 -7.87 -6.35 18.35
C SER A 17 -8.75 -6.25 17.11
N CYS A 18 -9.44 -5.11 16.97
CA CYS A 18 -10.02 -4.71 15.71
C CYS A 18 -8.86 -4.50 14.74
N SER A 19 -8.42 -5.56 14.06
CA SER A 19 -7.54 -5.42 12.91
C SER A 19 -8.26 -4.52 11.91
N PRO A 20 -7.61 -3.46 11.41
CA PRO A 20 -8.24 -2.61 10.41
C PRO A 20 -8.64 -3.45 9.21
N GLN A 21 -9.92 -3.38 8.84
CA GLN A 21 -10.43 -4.07 7.66
C GLN A 21 -9.90 -3.34 6.42
N LEU A 22 -8.85 -3.89 5.82
CA LEU A 22 -8.31 -3.38 4.57
C LEU A 22 -9.36 -3.50 3.47
N SER A 23 -9.56 -2.39 2.76
CA SER A 23 -10.48 -2.30 1.63
C SER A 23 -9.70 -2.19 0.34
N VAL A 24 -10.20 -2.81 -0.74
CA VAL A 24 -9.57 -2.71 -2.04
C VAL A 24 -9.65 -1.27 -2.56
N PHE A 25 -8.52 -0.72 -2.97
CA PHE A 25 -8.46 0.59 -3.59
C PHE A 25 -8.86 0.48 -5.07
N ASN A 26 -9.89 1.21 -5.47
CA ASN A 26 -10.40 1.22 -6.85
C ASN A 26 -10.68 2.65 -7.31
N ASN A 27 -10.85 2.83 -8.63
CA ASN A 27 -11.09 4.13 -9.24
C ASN A 27 -12.35 4.80 -8.68
N LYS A 28 -13.43 4.04 -8.46
CA LYS A 28 -14.66 4.58 -7.88
C LYS A 28 -14.41 5.21 -6.50
N LEU A 29 -13.68 4.52 -5.62
CA LEU A 29 -13.33 5.05 -4.31
C LEU A 29 -12.50 6.33 -4.45
N TYR A 30 -11.50 6.32 -5.33
CA TYR A 30 -10.66 7.49 -5.58
C TYR A 30 -11.48 8.69 -6.09
N GLU A 31 -12.34 8.48 -7.07
CA GLU A 31 -13.23 9.48 -7.67
C GLU A 31 -14.26 10.00 -6.65
N ASP A 32 -14.91 9.11 -5.90
CA ASP A 32 -15.92 9.46 -4.89
C ASP A 32 -15.33 10.34 -3.76
N GLN A 33 -14.05 10.13 -3.43
CA GLN A 33 -13.36 10.91 -2.38
C GLN A 33 -12.69 12.18 -2.90
N ASN A 34 -12.43 12.27 -4.22
CA ASN A 34 -11.76 13.40 -4.86
C ASN A 34 -10.43 13.76 -4.18
N TRP A 35 -9.59 12.75 -3.91
CA TRP A 35 -8.32 12.92 -3.23
C TRP A 35 -7.29 13.65 -4.10
N SER A 36 -6.70 14.70 -3.54
CA SER A 36 -5.52 15.37 -4.12
C SER A 36 -4.26 14.50 -3.96
N ASP A 37 -3.16 14.88 -4.64
CA ASP A 37 -1.86 14.22 -4.41
C ASP A 37 -1.43 14.30 -2.95
N ASP A 38 -1.68 15.44 -2.28
CA ASP A 38 -1.36 15.62 -0.87
C ASP A 38 -2.22 14.72 0.04
N ASP A 39 -3.47 14.44 -0.34
CA ASP A 39 -4.29 13.44 0.35
C ASP A 39 -3.72 12.04 0.16
N LEU A 40 -3.36 11.67 -1.07
CA LEU A 40 -2.78 10.36 -1.39
C LEU A 40 -1.48 10.10 -0.62
N ARG A 41 -0.63 11.12 -0.44
CA ARG A 41 0.59 11.03 0.38
C ARG A 41 0.33 10.67 1.85
N ARG A 42 -0.87 11.00 2.37
CA ARG A 42 -1.27 10.69 3.75
C ARG A 42 -1.92 9.32 3.89
N ILE A 43 -2.17 8.62 2.78
CA ILE A 43 -2.79 7.29 2.77
C ILE A 43 -1.69 6.23 2.81
N GLN A 44 -1.82 5.31 3.77
CA GLN A 44 -1.03 4.09 3.78
C GLN A 44 -1.68 3.06 2.86
N PHE A 45 -0.97 2.67 1.81
CA PHE A 45 -1.33 1.56 0.94
C PHE A 45 -0.70 0.26 1.42
N TYR A 46 -1.27 -0.86 0.99
CA TYR A 46 -0.77 -2.20 1.27
C TYR A 46 -0.90 -3.07 0.02
N LEU A 47 -0.01 -4.05 -0.16
CA LEU A 47 -0.18 -5.08 -1.17
C LEU A 47 -1.22 -6.11 -0.73
N SER A 48 -2.03 -6.59 -1.66
CA SER A 48 -3.02 -7.65 -1.41
C SER A 48 -2.47 -9.06 -1.47
N ASP A 49 -1.32 -9.26 -2.12
CA ASP A 49 -0.75 -10.56 -2.41
C ASP A 49 0.79 -10.39 -2.41
N ASP A 50 1.52 -11.50 -2.25
CA ASP A 50 2.98 -11.51 -2.36
C ASP A 50 3.41 -11.10 -3.79
N LEU A 51 4.52 -10.37 -3.87
CA LEU A 51 5.16 -10.00 -5.12
C LEU A 51 6.66 -10.28 -5.04
N THR A 52 7.16 -11.04 -6.00
CA THR A 52 8.60 -11.16 -6.23
C THR A 52 8.93 -10.58 -7.59
N ILE A 53 9.88 -9.66 -7.63
CA ILE A 53 10.45 -9.14 -8.88
C ILE A 53 11.93 -9.52 -8.96
N TYR A 54 12.43 -9.76 -10.17
CA TYR A 54 13.82 -10.16 -10.37
C TYR A 54 14.41 -9.64 -11.68
N ARG A 55 15.74 -9.56 -11.76
CA ARG A 55 16.47 -9.30 -13.02
C ARG A 55 17.75 -10.14 -13.08
N TYR A 56 18.21 -10.46 -14.28
CA TYR A 56 19.48 -11.16 -14.48
C TYR A 56 20.62 -10.14 -14.49
N LEU A 57 21.63 -10.35 -13.65
CA LEU A 57 22.78 -9.45 -13.57
C LEU A 57 23.76 -9.64 -14.75
N ASP A 58 23.79 -10.86 -15.29
CA ASP A 58 24.70 -11.25 -16.37
C ASP A 58 24.27 -10.67 -17.74
N ASP A 59 22.97 -10.39 -17.94
CA ASP A 59 22.42 -9.87 -19.20
C ASP A 59 22.55 -8.33 -19.31
N ASP A 60 22.67 -7.62 -18.17
CA ASP A 60 22.59 -6.15 -18.10
C ASP A 60 23.96 -5.44 -17.92
N ASN A 61 25.09 -6.16 -17.95
CA ASN A 61 26.40 -5.64 -17.49
C ASN A 61 26.28 -4.93 -16.12
N ALA A 62 25.43 -5.47 -15.23
CA ALA A 62 25.00 -4.75 -14.05
C ALA A 62 26.16 -4.54 -13.06
N THR A 63 26.63 -3.29 -12.94
CA THR A 63 27.66 -2.91 -11.94
C THR A 63 27.07 -2.50 -10.60
N THR A 64 25.76 -2.27 -10.55
CA THR A 64 25.05 -1.77 -9.36
C THR A 64 23.93 -2.73 -8.98
N ILE A 65 23.86 -3.06 -7.69
CA ILE A 65 22.80 -3.84 -7.07
C ILE A 65 21.77 -2.84 -6.56
N ALA A 66 20.51 -2.98 -6.96
CA ALA A 66 19.43 -2.09 -6.58
C ALA A 66 18.96 -2.30 -5.14
N SER A 67 19.48 -3.28 -4.40
CA SER A 67 19.27 -3.62 -2.96
C SER A 67 18.62 -4.97 -2.72
N GLY A 68 18.29 -5.70 -3.78
CA GLY A 68 17.73 -7.05 -3.68
C GLY A 68 18.74 -8.08 -3.18
N GLU A 69 18.24 -9.27 -2.87
CA GLU A 69 19.07 -10.42 -2.56
C GLU A 69 19.65 -11.01 -3.87
N ILE A 70 20.95 -11.29 -3.89
CA ILE A 70 21.58 -11.98 -5.02
C ILE A 70 21.41 -13.49 -4.85
N LYS A 71 20.80 -14.14 -5.85
CA LYS A 71 20.63 -15.60 -5.92
C LYS A 71 21.16 -16.15 -7.23
N ILE A 72 21.65 -17.38 -7.21
CA ILE A 72 21.95 -18.14 -8.42
C ILE A 72 20.71 -18.98 -8.75
N VAL A 73 20.06 -18.72 -9.89
CA VAL A 73 18.90 -19.45 -10.39
C VAL A 73 19.22 -19.96 -11.79
N ASP A 74 19.11 -21.27 -12.01
CA ASP A 74 19.43 -21.92 -13.29
C ASP A 74 20.82 -21.56 -13.84
N GLY A 75 21.80 -21.43 -12.95
CA GLY A 75 23.18 -21.08 -13.29
C GLY A 75 23.42 -19.60 -13.60
N ARG A 76 22.40 -18.74 -13.49
CA ARG A 76 22.51 -17.29 -13.73
C ARG A 76 22.42 -16.50 -12.43
N LYS A 77 23.17 -15.40 -12.33
CA LYS A 77 23.06 -14.48 -11.20
C LYS A 77 21.81 -13.62 -11.36
N THR A 78 20.94 -13.67 -10.35
CA THR A 78 19.69 -12.91 -10.28
C THR A 78 19.71 -12.00 -9.07
N GLU A 79 19.25 -10.77 -9.24
CA GLU A 79 18.83 -9.93 -8.13
C GLU A 79 17.32 -10.09 -7.95
N GLN A 80 16.86 -10.33 -6.73
CA GLN A 80 15.45 -10.50 -6.39
C GLN A 80 15.02 -9.54 -5.28
N VAL A 81 13.83 -8.97 -5.41
CA VAL A 81 13.15 -8.20 -4.36
C VAL A 81 11.82 -8.88 -4.07
N HIS A 82 11.57 -9.18 -2.79
CA HIS A 82 10.37 -9.86 -2.33
C HIS A 82 9.57 -8.95 -1.42
N PHE A 83 8.34 -8.66 -1.84
CA PHE A 83 7.34 -7.90 -1.10
C PHE A 83 6.27 -8.87 -0.62
N LYS A 84 6.02 -8.90 0.68
CA LYS A 84 4.97 -9.75 1.24
C LYS A 84 3.60 -9.10 1.07
N GLU A 85 2.54 -9.91 1.09
CA GLU A 85 1.18 -9.43 1.34
C GLU A 85 1.18 -8.50 2.57
N GLY A 86 0.44 -7.40 2.47
CA GLY A 86 0.37 -6.41 3.53
C GLY A 86 1.61 -5.52 3.65
N THR A 87 2.58 -5.58 2.73
CA THR A 87 3.72 -4.66 2.74
C THR A 87 3.21 -3.22 2.62
N PRO A 88 3.52 -2.33 3.59
CA PRO A 88 3.04 -0.95 3.58
C PRO A 88 3.78 -0.14 2.51
N GLY A 89 3.03 0.61 1.70
CA GLY A 89 3.58 1.55 0.72
C GLY A 89 2.95 2.94 0.77
N VAL A 90 3.70 3.94 0.31
CA VAL A 90 3.30 5.36 0.27
C VAL A 90 3.30 5.88 -1.15
N PHE A 91 2.37 6.78 -1.43
CA PHE A 91 2.28 7.44 -2.72
C PHE A 91 3.41 8.47 -2.91
N LEU A 92 4.12 8.38 -4.04
CA LEU A 92 5.18 9.32 -4.40
C LEU A 92 4.74 10.36 -5.43
N PHE A 93 4.15 9.94 -6.55
CA PHE A 93 3.72 10.83 -7.62
C PHE A 93 2.84 10.06 -8.63
N ARG A 94 2.33 10.78 -9.63
CA ARG A 94 1.58 10.22 -10.75
C ARG A 94 2.42 10.19 -12.03
N PRO A 95 2.92 9.02 -12.49
CA PRO A 95 3.56 8.94 -13.81
C PRO A 95 2.60 9.30 -14.96
N LYS A 96 1.30 9.05 -14.76
CA LYS A 96 0.16 9.43 -15.62
C LYS A 96 -1.07 9.67 -14.75
N GLU A 97 -2.10 10.30 -15.29
CA GLU A 97 -3.29 10.79 -14.56
C GLU A 97 -3.85 9.83 -13.49
N ASP A 98 -4.01 8.55 -13.81
CA ASP A 98 -4.56 7.51 -12.93
C ASP A 98 -3.52 6.44 -12.53
N HIS A 99 -2.25 6.66 -12.84
CA HIS A 99 -1.16 5.76 -12.49
C HIS A 99 -0.45 6.28 -11.26
N PHE A 100 -0.31 5.45 -10.24
CA PHE A 100 0.29 5.83 -8.96
C PHE A 100 1.64 5.15 -8.80
N ALA A 101 2.69 5.95 -8.60
CA ALA A 101 3.97 5.46 -8.13
C ALA A 101 3.90 5.24 -6.61
N ILE A 102 3.97 3.99 -6.17
CA ILE A 102 3.94 3.61 -4.75
C ILE A 102 5.32 3.07 -4.36
N SER A 103 5.93 3.67 -3.34
CA SER A 103 7.15 3.14 -2.73
C SER A 103 6.81 2.27 -1.53
N PHE A 104 7.48 1.11 -1.44
CA PHE A 104 7.38 0.17 -0.33
C PHE A 104 8.67 0.14 0.50
N GLU A 105 9.66 0.96 0.17
CA GLU A 105 10.96 1.03 0.84
C GLU A 105 11.31 2.47 1.20
N ASN A 106 11.90 2.66 2.38
CA ASN A 106 12.37 3.97 2.80
C ASN A 106 13.76 4.26 2.20
N LYS A 107 13.78 4.59 0.91
CA LYS A 107 14.96 4.93 0.10
C LYS A 107 14.66 6.18 -0.73
N ASP A 108 15.42 6.40 -1.81
CA ASP A 108 15.13 7.47 -2.75
C ASP A 108 13.88 7.19 -3.59
N ASP A 109 13.39 8.23 -4.27
CA ASP A 109 12.14 8.21 -5.05
C ASP A 109 12.20 7.37 -6.33
N SER A 110 13.30 6.65 -6.60
CA SER A 110 13.37 5.66 -7.68
C SER A 110 12.81 4.28 -7.28
N TYR A 111 12.66 4.02 -5.98
CA TYR A 111 12.20 2.74 -5.42
C TYR A 111 10.67 2.64 -5.37
N PHE A 112 10.04 2.67 -6.54
CA PHE A 112 8.58 2.55 -6.64
C PHE A 112 8.15 1.50 -7.64
N LEU A 113 6.93 1.02 -7.45
CA LEU A 113 6.17 0.27 -8.44
C LEU A 113 4.97 1.11 -8.88
N THR A 114 4.53 0.94 -10.12
CA THR A 114 3.39 1.69 -10.66
C THR A 114 2.12 0.86 -10.57
N PHE A 115 1.03 1.43 -10.08
CA PHE A 115 -0.29 0.83 -10.03
C PHE A 115 -1.29 1.68 -10.79
N GLY A 116 -2.30 1.06 -11.39
CA GLY A 116 -3.36 1.78 -12.10
C GLY A 116 -4.65 0.97 -12.19
N PRO A 117 -5.78 1.64 -12.50
CA PRO A 117 -7.08 1.00 -12.49
C PRO A 117 -7.20 -0.04 -13.60
N ASN A 118 -7.62 -1.24 -13.25
CA ASN A 118 -7.89 -2.30 -14.21
C ASN A 118 -9.40 -2.46 -14.43
N PRO A 119 -9.94 -2.10 -15.62
CA PRO A 119 -11.38 -2.14 -15.87
C PRO A 119 -11.95 -3.56 -15.82
N ARG A 120 -11.13 -4.60 -16.08
CA ARG A 120 -11.56 -6.01 -15.98
C ARG A 120 -11.80 -6.46 -14.54
N TYR A 121 -11.23 -5.74 -13.57
CA TYR A 121 -11.35 -6.02 -12.14
C TYR A 121 -12.11 -4.90 -11.41
N GLY A 122 -13.06 -4.24 -12.08
CA GLY A 122 -13.86 -3.18 -11.44
C GLY A 122 -13.04 -1.95 -11.03
N GLY A 123 -12.00 -1.64 -11.81
CA GLY A 123 -11.17 -0.46 -11.62
C GLY A 123 -10.23 -0.53 -10.41
N GLN A 124 -9.95 -1.74 -9.90
CA GLN A 124 -8.96 -1.96 -8.86
C GLN A 124 -7.58 -1.49 -9.32
N TYR A 125 -6.82 -0.86 -8.43
CA TYR A 125 -5.46 -0.43 -8.73
C TYR A 125 -4.51 -1.62 -8.65
N MET A 126 -4.17 -2.18 -9.81
CA MET A 126 -3.29 -3.34 -9.93
C MET A 126 -1.89 -2.93 -10.39
N LEU A 127 -0.88 -3.74 -10.07
CA LEU A 127 0.48 -3.54 -10.54
C LEU A 127 0.50 -3.44 -12.08
N LEU A 128 1.11 -2.37 -12.60
CA LEU A 128 1.31 -2.14 -14.01
C LEU A 128 2.69 -2.63 -14.45
N ALA A 129 2.73 -3.18 -15.65
CA ALA A 129 3.95 -3.52 -16.35
C ALA A 129 3.97 -2.81 -17.72
N SER A 130 5.16 -2.47 -18.21
CA SER A 130 5.31 -1.92 -19.57
C SER A 130 5.03 -2.97 -20.63
N GLU A 131 5.30 -4.24 -20.32
CA GLU A 131 5.04 -5.40 -21.17
C GLU A 131 4.57 -6.55 -20.30
N TRP A 132 3.62 -7.34 -20.82
CA TRP A 132 3.23 -8.64 -20.27
C TRP A 132 3.56 -9.69 -21.33
N ASP A 133 4.57 -10.52 -21.10
CA ASP A 133 4.68 -11.82 -21.77
C ASP A 133 3.82 -12.83 -20.98
N LYS A 134 3.38 -13.92 -21.60
CA LYS A 134 2.35 -14.89 -21.17
C LYS A 134 2.35 -15.31 -19.69
N ARG A 135 3.41 -15.05 -18.93
CA ARG A 135 3.56 -15.33 -17.49
C ARG A 135 4.29 -14.25 -16.66
N ARG A 136 4.78 -13.16 -17.27
CA ARG A 136 5.67 -12.19 -16.58
C ARG A 136 5.44 -10.77 -17.04
N GLY A 137 5.37 -9.85 -16.08
CA GLY A 137 5.31 -8.42 -16.32
C GLY A 137 6.70 -7.79 -16.21
N LYS A 138 7.05 -6.89 -17.13
CA LYS A 138 8.24 -6.04 -17.03
C LYS A 138 7.91 -4.74 -16.29
N VAL A 139 8.49 -4.54 -15.11
CA VAL A 139 8.27 -3.38 -14.24
C VAL A 139 9.53 -2.52 -14.13
N ASN A 140 9.35 -1.24 -13.81
CA ASN A 140 10.46 -0.37 -13.40
C ASN A 140 10.56 -0.39 -11.89
N TYR A 141 11.76 -0.55 -11.35
CA TYR A 141 12.01 -0.48 -9.92
C TYR A 141 13.46 -0.04 -9.67
N ALA A 142 13.68 0.95 -8.79
CA ALA A 142 15.00 1.51 -8.49
C ALA A 142 15.77 1.97 -9.75
N GLY A 143 15.04 2.54 -10.72
CA GLY A 143 15.59 2.96 -12.02
C GLY A 143 15.97 1.84 -12.98
N GLN A 144 15.78 0.57 -12.60
CA GLN A 144 16.11 -0.61 -13.41
C GLN A 144 14.86 -1.36 -13.88
N LYS A 145 15.03 -2.24 -14.87
CA LYS A 145 13.98 -3.14 -15.35
C LYS A 145 14.01 -4.45 -14.57
N PHE A 146 12.86 -4.85 -14.06
CA PHE A 146 12.65 -6.13 -13.40
C PHE A 146 11.50 -6.89 -14.06
N PHE A 147 11.47 -8.20 -13.86
CA PHE A 147 10.39 -9.10 -14.23
C PHE A 147 9.65 -9.59 -13.00
N THR A 148 8.33 -9.71 -13.06
CA THR A 148 7.56 -10.39 -12.02
C THR A 148 7.82 -11.91 -12.08
N ALA A 149 7.90 -12.55 -10.91
CA ALA A 149 8.09 -14.00 -10.81
C ALA A 149 6.77 -14.78 -10.71
N SER A 150 5.69 -14.14 -10.25
CA SER A 150 4.38 -14.78 -10.00
C SER A 150 3.37 -14.47 -11.11
N ASP A 151 2.41 -15.38 -11.26
CA ASP A 151 1.19 -15.19 -12.05
C ASP A 151 0.18 -14.26 -11.32
N GLU A 152 0.25 -14.20 -10.00
CA GLU A 152 -0.63 -13.34 -9.19
C GLU A 152 -0.12 -11.90 -9.21
N ILE A 153 -0.98 -10.99 -9.69
CA ILE A 153 -0.68 -9.57 -9.85
C ILE A 153 -1.31 -8.82 -8.68
N PRO A 154 -0.52 -8.22 -7.77
CA PRO A 154 -1.07 -7.60 -6.58
C PRO A 154 -1.85 -6.34 -6.93
N ARG A 155 -2.80 -6.01 -6.05
CA ARG A 155 -3.60 -4.78 -6.05
C ARG A 155 -3.34 -3.99 -4.77
N LEU A 156 -3.65 -2.70 -4.81
CA LEU A 156 -3.55 -1.83 -3.65
C LEU A 156 -4.75 -2.01 -2.73
N LEU A 157 -4.45 -2.13 -1.44
CA LEU A 157 -5.41 -2.05 -0.35
C LEU A 157 -5.16 -0.79 0.47
N VAL A 158 -6.21 -0.28 1.11
CA VAL A 158 -6.16 0.87 2.01
C VAL A 158 -6.95 0.62 3.28
N ASN A 159 -6.51 1.20 4.39
CA ASN A 159 -7.27 1.18 5.63
C ASN A 159 -8.28 2.33 5.64
N LEU A 160 -9.54 2.02 5.32
CA LEU A 160 -10.63 2.98 5.41
C LEU A 160 -11.32 2.84 6.76
N LYS A 161 -11.15 3.84 7.65
CA LYS A 161 -12.03 3.93 8.82
C LYS A 161 -13.43 4.32 8.34
N LYS A 162 -14.46 3.59 8.79
CA LYS A 162 -15.86 3.91 8.45
C LYS A 162 -16.30 5.35 8.81
N SER A 163 -15.59 6.05 9.69
CA SER A 163 -15.88 7.45 10.00
C SER A 163 -15.29 8.44 9.01
N SER A 164 -14.25 8.09 8.24
CA SER A 164 -13.56 9.03 7.35
C SER A 164 -14.19 9.16 5.96
N TYR A 165 -14.96 8.17 5.50
CA TYR A 165 -15.62 8.20 4.18
C TYR A 165 -16.91 9.03 4.17
N ARG A 166 -17.55 9.22 5.32
CA ARG A 166 -18.66 10.17 5.44
C ARG A 166 -18.01 11.55 5.49
N LYS A 167 -17.94 12.19 4.32
CA LYS A 167 -17.75 13.63 4.15
C LYS A 167 -18.90 14.37 4.83
N THR A 168 -18.94 14.30 6.14
CA THR A 168 -19.68 15.23 6.97
C THR A 168 -18.60 15.84 7.82
N GLU A 169 -18.04 16.94 7.34
CA GLU A 169 -17.47 17.94 8.25
C GLU A 169 -18.62 18.40 9.15
N VAL A 170 -18.95 17.61 10.17
CA VAL A 170 -19.84 18.06 11.24
C VAL A 170 -19.01 19.01 12.07
N ARG A 171 -18.91 20.24 11.59
CA ARG A 171 -18.52 21.36 12.42
C ARG A 171 -19.69 21.60 13.38
N THR A 172 -19.55 21.18 14.61
CA THR A 172 -20.45 21.63 15.69
C THR A 172 -20.15 23.09 15.96
N ALA A 173 -21.05 23.99 15.56
CA ALA A 173 -20.93 25.40 15.87
C ALA A 173 -21.14 25.62 17.38
N SER A 174 -20.19 26.27 18.05
CA SER A 174 -20.24 26.50 19.50
C SER A 174 -21.31 27.50 19.97
N GLY A 175 -22.11 28.07 19.04
CA GLY A 175 -23.00 29.19 19.31
C GLY A 175 -22.26 30.50 19.59
N ARG A 176 -22.93 31.64 19.40
CA ARG A 176 -22.46 32.97 19.82
C ARG A 176 -23.52 33.54 20.77
N SER A 177 -23.12 33.92 21.98
CA SER A 177 -23.99 34.66 22.91
C SER A 177 -23.85 36.16 22.68
N VAL A 178 -24.97 36.89 22.78
CA VAL A 178 -24.95 38.35 22.93
C VAL A 178 -24.76 38.61 24.41
N ASN A 179 -23.54 38.98 24.82
CA ASN A 179 -23.40 39.61 26.13
C ASN A 179 -24.15 40.93 26.05
N GLY A 180 -25.30 40.97 26.72
CA GLY A 180 -26.12 42.15 26.86
C GLY A 180 -25.29 43.28 27.47
N SER A 181 -25.25 44.38 26.75
CA SER A 181 -24.83 45.69 27.22
C SER A 181 -25.51 46.00 28.55
N ARG A 182 -24.71 46.22 29.59
CA ARG A 182 -25.03 47.14 30.69
C ARG A 182 -23.75 47.85 31.11
#